data_AF-A0A0L0N3R7-F1
#
_entry.id   AF-A0A0L0N3R7-F1
#
_cell.length_a   1.000
_cell.length_b   1.000
_cell.length_c   1.000
_cell.angle_alpha   90.00
_cell.angle_beta   90.00
_cell.angle_gamma   90.00
#
_symmetry.space_group_name_H-M   'P 1'
#
loop_
_entity.id
_entity.type
_entity.pdbx_description
1 polymer ?
#
loop_
_entity_poly.entity_id
_entity_poly.type
_entity_poly.pdbx_seq_one_letter_code
_entity_poly.pdbx_strand_id
1 'polypeptide(L)'
;MHQTSSRLLRMTDDDRPFTRDFKDLFATLVVSLLPLSAHRVRLSKVEYTFLSEDAINNLGSLKFSQSNRMPDPKDPSRIVTTTTTTTFSMAKDMARSICQRFVEARFIESADGKYQQVYNMKGSVWQLTAKGVTVLDRFCARNGIQQKQVAELSSLNSAQLVILERDQMSDKLLNDLGTVEVIFRRFVGADGRNIKATVTAADSDSLHDYKDGLTGVKMAAERKVNGKTYRDTFTGKATTDWLMDCSTIVDRRETIEIATLFVEYGFIEAVAQDRAFMSQNTGCNLFQPTKHAIYQLTQRGKDIINGNGSRGRASESEGGTGSQRNGITRDSNTQRLEKILNDPALRLLFRENLREMHCEENLSFYKDVAEFVHGCKAAIRQAQKTPTATSMDTIKEIMAQAYGIYNAFLAPGSPCELNIDHQLRNNLATRMTKAVGQDNTMIETLQEVTSLFEDAQNAVFKLMASDSVPKFLRNAKYEQQLRNYDLDLTGRALERSQSRSNRK
;
A
#
# COMPACT_ATOMS: atom_id res chain seq x y z
N MET A 1 -27.20 16.53 15.43
CA MET A 1 -26.25 17.58 14.98
C MET A 1 -25.75 17.19 13.60
N HIS A 2 -26.05 17.97 12.57
CA HIS A 2 -25.41 17.81 11.26
C HIS A 2 -24.09 18.59 11.30
N GLN A 3 -22.97 17.89 11.35
CA GLN A 3 -21.66 18.52 11.26
C GLN A 3 -21.22 18.48 9.79
N THR A 4 -21.24 19.64 9.15
CA THR A 4 -20.87 19.79 7.73
C THR A 4 -19.36 20.03 7.66
N SER A 5 -18.55 18.97 7.52
CA SER A 5 -17.13 19.13 7.15
C SER A 5 -17.02 19.15 5.62
N SER A 6 -16.43 20.21 5.07
CA SER A 6 -16.38 20.50 3.63
C SER A 6 -15.21 19.86 2.88
N ARG A 7 -14.26 19.22 3.59
CA ARG A 7 -13.07 18.61 2.97
C ARG A 7 -12.82 17.21 3.51
N LEU A 8 -13.48 16.22 2.92
CA LEU A 8 -13.15 14.82 3.21
C LEU A 8 -12.04 14.25 2.31
N LEU A 9 -11.75 14.90 1.17
CA LEU A 9 -10.68 14.49 0.26
C LEU A 9 -9.50 15.44 0.44
N ARG A 10 -8.39 14.96 0.99
CA ARG A 10 -7.14 15.71 0.98
C ARG A 10 -6.62 15.77 -0.45
N MET A 11 -6.15 16.95 -0.85
CA MET A 11 -5.52 17.17 -2.14
C MET A 11 -4.04 17.43 -1.93
N THR A 12 -3.21 16.90 -2.83
CA THR A 12 -1.79 17.21 -2.95
C THR A 12 -1.59 18.60 -3.56
N ASP A 13 -0.35 19.10 -3.55
CA ASP A 13 0.02 20.40 -4.15
C ASP A 13 -0.24 20.47 -5.68
N ASP A 14 -0.39 19.33 -6.33
CA ASP A 14 -0.72 19.20 -7.75
C ASP A 14 -2.19 18.84 -8.01
N ASP A 15 -3.08 19.19 -7.08
CA ASP A 15 -4.55 19.04 -7.13
C ASP A 15 -5.03 17.58 -7.32
N ARG A 16 -4.20 16.60 -6.98
CA ARG A 16 -4.61 15.19 -6.98
C ARG A 16 -5.13 14.78 -5.60
N PRO A 17 -6.22 13.99 -5.53
CA PRO A 17 -6.62 13.41 -4.26
C PRO A 17 -5.50 12.51 -3.71
N PHE A 18 -5.28 12.55 -2.41
CA PHE A 18 -4.38 11.63 -1.73
C PHE A 18 -4.74 10.18 -2.07
N THR A 19 -3.72 9.35 -2.28
CA THR A 19 -3.91 7.99 -2.79
C THR A 19 -4.78 7.13 -1.88
N ARG A 20 -4.70 7.32 -0.55
CA ARG A 20 -5.57 6.64 0.42
C ARG A 20 -7.03 7.05 0.22
N ASP A 21 -7.29 8.35 0.23
CA ASP A 21 -8.64 8.92 0.15
C ASP A 21 -9.27 8.60 -1.22
N PHE A 22 -8.47 8.55 -2.29
CA PHE A 22 -8.89 8.16 -3.63
C PHE A 22 -9.35 6.69 -3.72
N LYS A 23 -8.61 5.77 -3.08
CA LYS A 23 -8.97 4.35 -2.99
C LYS A 23 -10.22 4.13 -2.15
N ASP A 24 -10.35 4.88 -1.05
CA ASP A 24 -11.50 4.82 -0.18
C ASP A 24 -12.77 5.33 -0.87
N LEU A 25 -12.65 6.41 -1.65
CA LEU A 25 -13.74 6.91 -2.49
C LEU A 25 -14.19 5.87 -3.54
N PHE A 26 -13.22 5.23 -4.21
CA PHE A 26 -13.50 4.15 -5.15
C PHE A 26 -14.25 2.99 -4.47
N ALA A 27 -13.72 2.48 -3.35
CA ALA A 27 -14.34 1.36 -2.66
C ALA A 27 -15.72 1.71 -2.10
N THR A 28 -15.90 2.95 -1.61
CA THR A 28 -17.20 3.46 -1.16
C THR A 28 -18.23 3.47 -2.29
N LEU A 29 -17.84 3.95 -3.48
CA LEU A 29 -18.70 3.88 -4.67
C LEU A 29 -19.10 2.44 -4.97
N VAL A 30 -18.13 1.52 -5.04
CA VAL A 30 -18.44 0.13 -5.38
C VAL A 30 -19.34 -0.51 -4.34
N VAL A 31 -19.09 -0.31 -3.04
CA VAL A 31 -19.96 -0.78 -1.95
C VAL A 31 -21.38 -0.27 -2.11
N SER A 32 -21.55 1.01 -2.47
CA SER A 32 -22.87 1.61 -2.67
C SER A 32 -23.60 1.13 -3.94
N LEU A 33 -22.87 0.54 -4.89
CA LEU A 33 -23.42 -0.08 -6.09
C LEU A 33 -23.75 -1.56 -5.88
N LEU A 34 -23.36 -2.17 -4.74
CA LEU A 34 -23.67 -3.57 -4.47
C LEU A 34 -25.17 -3.76 -4.15
N PRO A 35 -25.79 -4.85 -4.62
CA PRO A 35 -25.19 -5.90 -5.45
C PRO A 35 -24.98 -5.46 -6.91
N LEU A 36 -23.81 -5.79 -7.47
CA LEU A 36 -23.52 -5.58 -8.89
C LEU A 36 -24.38 -6.51 -9.74
N SER A 37 -24.82 -6.01 -10.89
CA SER A 37 -25.74 -6.70 -11.79
C SER A 37 -25.02 -7.25 -13.02
N ALA A 38 -25.72 -8.10 -13.77
CA ALA A 38 -25.20 -8.67 -15.00
C ALA A 38 -25.75 -7.91 -16.20
N HIS A 39 -24.86 -7.46 -17.08
CA HIS A 39 -25.24 -6.73 -18.29
C HIS A 39 -24.85 -7.52 -19.54
N ARG A 40 -25.65 -7.37 -20.60
CA ARG A 40 -25.29 -7.90 -21.92
C ARG A 40 -24.40 -6.89 -22.63
N VAL A 41 -23.23 -7.35 -23.04
CA VAL A 41 -22.26 -6.56 -23.81
C VAL A 41 -21.96 -7.32 -25.09
N ARG A 42 -22.30 -6.73 -26.24
CA ARG A 42 -22.27 -7.39 -27.56
C ARG A 42 -23.09 -8.69 -27.56
N LEU A 43 -22.44 -9.85 -27.58
CA LEU A 43 -23.05 -11.18 -27.66
C LEU A 43 -22.92 -11.98 -26.35
N SER A 44 -22.26 -11.42 -25.32
CA SER A 44 -21.99 -12.10 -24.04
C SER A 44 -22.69 -11.40 -22.88
N LYS A 45 -23.13 -12.18 -21.89
CA LYS A 45 -23.55 -11.67 -20.59
C LYS A 45 -22.33 -11.64 -19.67
N VAL A 46 -22.04 -10.49 -19.08
CA VAL A 46 -20.93 -10.31 -18.14
C VAL A 46 -21.52 -10.09 -16.75
N GLU A 47 -21.08 -10.87 -15.78
CA GLU A 47 -21.51 -10.79 -14.38
C GLU A 47 -20.70 -9.73 -13.62
N TYR A 48 -21.24 -9.25 -12.49
CA TYR A 48 -20.59 -8.27 -11.61
C TYR A 48 -20.16 -6.97 -12.31
N THR A 49 -21.10 -6.35 -13.01
CA THR A 49 -20.89 -5.12 -13.79
C THR A 49 -21.77 -3.97 -13.30
N PHE A 50 -21.45 -2.75 -13.73
CA PHE A 50 -22.28 -1.55 -13.49
C PHE A 50 -22.27 -0.63 -14.73
N LEU A 51 -23.28 0.24 -14.84
CA LEU A 51 -23.40 1.21 -15.93
C LEU A 51 -22.70 2.53 -15.60
N SER A 52 -22.24 3.22 -16.64
CA SER A 52 -21.62 4.55 -16.51
C SER A 52 -22.47 5.54 -15.72
N GLU A 53 -23.76 5.58 -16.06
CA GLU A 53 -24.76 6.47 -15.46
C GLU A 53 -25.03 6.16 -13.99
N ASP A 54 -25.04 4.88 -13.59
CA ASP A 54 -25.29 4.47 -12.21
C ASP A 54 -24.17 4.95 -11.30
N ALA A 55 -22.92 4.76 -11.71
CA ALA A 55 -21.77 5.25 -10.97
C ALA A 55 -21.76 6.78 -10.85
N ILE A 56 -22.07 7.51 -11.93
CA ILE A 56 -22.15 8.98 -11.92
C ILE A 56 -23.26 9.47 -10.99
N ASN A 57 -24.46 8.87 -11.09
CA ASN A 57 -25.61 9.26 -10.27
C ASN A 57 -25.35 8.97 -8.79
N ASN A 58 -24.72 7.83 -8.49
CA ASN A 58 -24.36 7.44 -7.14
C ASN A 58 -23.31 8.41 -6.56
N LEU A 59 -22.22 8.70 -7.28
CA LEU A 59 -21.23 9.69 -6.87
C LEU A 59 -21.85 11.07 -6.57
N GLY A 60 -22.88 11.48 -7.32
CA GLY A 60 -23.57 12.75 -7.09
C GLY A 60 -24.26 12.88 -5.72
N SER A 61 -24.56 11.75 -5.07
CA SER A 61 -25.20 11.69 -3.74
C SER A 61 -24.70 10.50 -2.91
N LEU A 62 -23.39 10.25 -2.96
CA LEU A 62 -22.76 9.07 -2.36
C LEU A 62 -22.95 9.07 -0.85
N LYS A 63 -23.44 7.96 -0.31
CA LYS A 63 -23.61 7.79 1.15
C LYS A 63 -22.68 6.68 1.64
N PHE A 64 -21.81 7.03 2.56
CA PHE A 64 -20.98 6.07 3.26
C PHE A 64 -21.44 5.96 4.71
N SER A 65 -21.88 4.79 5.12
CA SER A 65 -22.29 4.52 6.50
C SER A 65 -21.22 3.70 7.20
N GLN A 66 -20.67 4.24 8.28
CA GLN A 66 -19.72 3.56 9.15
C GLN A 66 -20.38 3.28 10.50
N SER A 67 -20.30 2.04 10.97
CA SER A 67 -20.78 1.65 12.30
C SER A 67 -19.67 1.78 13.33
N ASN A 68 -19.87 2.64 14.32
CA ASN A 68 -18.97 2.82 15.46
C ASN A 68 -19.53 2.06 16.67
N ARG A 69 -18.69 1.29 17.36
CA ARG A 69 -19.10 0.48 18.51
C ARG A 69 -18.43 0.99 19.77
N MET A 70 -19.22 1.44 20.73
CA MET A 70 -18.73 1.98 21.99
C MET A 70 -19.49 1.36 23.16
N PRO A 71 -18.85 1.10 24.31
CA PRO A 71 -19.57 0.73 25.53
C PRO A 71 -20.55 1.84 25.95
N ASP A 72 -21.72 1.46 26.45
CA ASP A 72 -22.71 2.41 26.96
C ASP A 72 -22.11 3.19 28.14
N PRO A 73 -22.15 4.55 28.12
CA PRO A 73 -21.65 5.37 29.22
C PRO A 73 -22.28 5.03 30.58
N LYS A 74 -23.51 4.51 30.60
CA LYS A 74 -24.26 4.19 31.82
C LYS A 74 -24.13 2.72 32.23
N ASP A 75 -23.82 1.84 31.28
CA ASP A 75 -23.65 0.40 31.50
C ASP A 75 -22.52 -0.15 30.61
N PRO A 76 -21.28 -0.20 31.11
CA PRO A 76 -20.13 -0.65 30.33
C PRO A 76 -20.23 -2.10 29.79
N SER A 77 -21.15 -2.91 30.30
CA SER A 77 -21.39 -4.27 29.79
C SER A 77 -22.21 -4.29 28.49
N ARG A 78 -22.88 -3.19 28.17
CA ARG A 78 -23.71 -3.03 26.96
C ARG A 78 -22.92 -2.30 25.87
N ILE A 79 -22.97 -2.82 24.65
CA ILE A 79 -22.37 -2.16 23.47
C ILE A 79 -23.43 -1.33 22.75
N VAL A 80 -23.14 -0.04 22.54
CA VAL A 80 -23.91 0.89 21.71
C VAL A 80 -23.26 0.99 20.34
N THR A 81 -24.04 0.70 19.29
CA THR A 81 -23.61 0.87 17.90
C THR A 81 -24.18 2.18 17.37
N THR A 82 -23.32 3.15 17.06
CA THR A 82 -23.68 4.41 16.39
C THR A 82 -23.30 4.34 14.92
N THR A 83 -24.28 4.44 14.02
CA THR A 83 -24.02 4.49 12.58
C THR A 83 -23.88 5.95 12.13
N THR A 84 -22.67 6.34 11.72
CA THR A 84 -22.40 7.64 11.11
C THR A 84 -22.52 7.50 9.60
N THR A 85 -23.47 8.21 8.98
CA THR A 85 -23.60 8.28 7.52
C THR A 85 -23.03 9.60 7.01
N THR A 86 -21.90 9.52 6.32
CA THR A 86 -21.30 10.64 5.59
C THR A 86 -21.89 10.69 4.19
N THR A 87 -22.50 11.82 3.82
CA THR A 87 -23.02 12.03 2.46
C THR A 87 -22.09 12.97 1.70
N PHE A 88 -21.59 12.50 0.57
CA PHE A 88 -20.85 13.31 -0.39
C PHE A 88 -21.81 13.75 -1.47
N SER A 89 -21.65 14.99 -1.92
CA SER A 89 -22.35 15.47 -3.10
C SER A 89 -21.35 16.13 -4.03
N MET A 90 -21.47 15.83 -5.32
CA MET A 90 -20.63 16.40 -6.35
C MET A 90 -21.43 16.60 -7.63
N ALA A 91 -21.01 17.57 -8.43
CA ALA A 91 -21.59 17.81 -9.74
C ALA A 91 -21.29 16.63 -10.70
N LYS A 92 -22.17 16.44 -11.69
CA LYS A 92 -22.07 15.35 -12.65
C LYS A 92 -20.72 15.29 -13.40
N ASP A 93 -20.19 16.44 -13.77
CA ASP A 93 -18.89 16.53 -14.47
C ASP A 93 -17.71 16.17 -13.57
N MET A 94 -17.80 16.50 -12.28
CA MET A 94 -16.83 16.09 -11.27
C MET A 94 -16.89 14.57 -11.05
N ALA A 95 -18.09 13.99 -10.94
CA ALA A 95 -18.27 12.55 -10.86
C ALA A 95 -17.68 11.82 -12.08
N ARG A 96 -17.92 12.34 -13.30
CA ARG A 96 -17.30 11.81 -14.52
C ARG A 96 -15.77 11.88 -14.45
N SER A 97 -15.21 13.00 -14.00
CA SER A 97 -13.76 13.16 -13.86
C SER A 97 -13.17 12.14 -12.87
N ILE A 98 -13.85 11.89 -11.75
CA ILE A 98 -13.44 10.87 -10.78
C ILE A 98 -13.51 9.47 -11.40
N CYS A 99 -14.57 9.12 -12.12
CA CYS A 99 -14.64 7.85 -12.84
C CYS A 99 -13.54 7.71 -13.90
N GLN A 100 -13.22 8.78 -14.62
CA GLN A 100 -12.09 8.81 -15.55
C GLN A 100 -10.77 8.49 -14.84
N ARG A 101 -10.54 9.05 -13.65
CA ARG A 101 -9.38 8.72 -12.82
C ARG A 101 -9.39 7.26 -12.36
N PHE A 102 -10.53 6.64 -12.09
CA PHE A 102 -10.60 5.20 -11.77
C PHE A 102 -10.19 4.31 -12.95
N VAL A 103 -10.53 4.70 -14.19
CA VAL A 103 -10.06 4.04 -15.41
C VAL A 103 -8.55 4.19 -15.55
N GLU A 104 -8.03 5.41 -15.38
CA GLU A 104 -6.59 5.69 -15.46
C GLU A 104 -5.79 4.94 -14.40
N ALA A 105 -6.31 4.86 -13.18
CA ALA A 105 -5.74 4.11 -12.07
C ALA A 105 -5.86 2.58 -12.20
N ARG A 106 -6.49 2.09 -13.28
CA ARG A 106 -6.72 0.66 -13.54
C ARG A 106 -7.54 -0.01 -12.44
N PHE A 107 -8.52 0.67 -11.86
CA PHE A 107 -9.47 0.05 -10.92
C PHE A 107 -10.68 -0.58 -11.62
N ILE A 108 -11.06 -0.03 -12.77
CA ILE A 108 -12.16 -0.50 -13.60
C ILE A 108 -11.72 -0.59 -15.05
N GLU A 109 -12.38 -1.46 -15.79
CA GLU A 109 -12.17 -1.64 -17.22
C GLU A 109 -13.50 -1.87 -17.94
N SER A 110 -13.52 -1.67 -19.25
CA SER A 110 -14.71 -1.91 -20.06
C SER A 110 -15.00 -3.41 -20.11
N ALA A 111 -16.26 -3.78 -19.86
CA ALA A 111 -16.75 -5.15 -19.97
C ALA A 111 -16.85 -5.62 -21.45
N ASP A 112 -16.58 -4.75 -22.43
CA ASP A 112 -16.61 -5.09 -23.86
C ASP A 112 -15.32 -5.78 -24.36
N GLY A 113 -14.37 -6.01 -23.45
CA GLY A 113 -13.09 -6.68 -23.68
C GLY A 113 -12.08 -5.84 -24.47
N LYS A 114 -12.36 -4.56 -24.72
CA LYS A 114 -11.40 -3.63 -25.35
C LYS A 114 -10.84 -2.68 -24.31
N TYR A 115 -9.58 -2.31 -24.51
CA TYR A 115 -8.98 -1.24 -23.71
C TYR A 115 -9.65 0.10 -24.06
N GLN A 116 -10.49 0.57 -23.15
CA GLN A 116 -11.15 1.86 -23.25
C GLN A 116 -10.53 2.85 -22.27
N GLN A 117 -9.83 3.85 -22.80
CA GLN A 117 -9.12 4.85 -21.99
C GLN A 117 -10.02 5.97 -21.45
N VAL A 118 -11.18 6.17 -22.09
CA VAL A 118 -12.08 7.28 -21.77
C VAL A 118 -13.36 6.75 -21.15
N TYR A 119 -13.72 7.31 -20.01
CA TYR A 119 -14.98 7.03 -19.33
C TYR A 119 -16.13 7.80 -19.99
N ASN A 120 -16.99 7.09 -20.70
CA ASN A 120 -18.19 7.69 -21.30
C ASN A 120 -19.26 7.90 -20.24
N MET A 121 -20.04 8.97 -20.36
CA MET A 121 -21.08 9.32 -19.38
C MET A 121 -22.32 8.42 -19.41
N LYS A 122 -22.53 7.65 -20.49
CA LYS A 122 -23.71 6.79 -20.67
C LYS A 122 -23.37 5.57 -21.52
N GLY A 123 -24.08 4.46 -21.27
CA GLY A 123 -24.14 3.30 -22.17
C GLY A 123 -22.88 2.44 -22.23
N SER A 124 -21.85 2.76 -21.44
CA SER A 124 -20.70 1.87 -21.24
C SER A 124 -20.94 1.00 -20.01
N VAL A 125 -20.54 -0.26 -20.11
CA VAL A 125 -20.63 -1.26 -19.05
C VAL A 125 -19.22 -1.49 -18.52
N TRP A 126 -19.06 -1.38 -17.21
CA TRP A 126 -17.78 -1.47 -16.53
C TRP A 126 -17.75 -2.66 -15.58
N GLN A 127 -16.55 -3.23 -15.43
CA GLN A 127 -16.25 -4.25 -14.44
C GLN A 127 -15.02 -3.85 -13.63
N LEU A 128 -14.86 -4.42 -12.45
CA LEU A 128 -13.68 -4.23 -11.62
C LEU A 128 -12.49 -5.00 -12.21
N THR A 129 -11.32 -4.37 -12.22
CA THR A 129 -10.06 -5.05 -12.50
C THR A 129 -9.61 -5.83 -11.27
N ALA A 130 -8.59 -6.69 -11.40
CA ALA A 130 -8.05 -7.43 -10.25
C ALA A 130 -7.48 -6.51 -9.16
N LYS A 131 -6.88 -5.39 -9.60
CA LYS A 131 -6.43 -4.31 -8.71
C LYS A 131 -7.61 -3.63 -8.01
N GLY A 132 -8.67 -3.30 -8.74
CA GLY A 132 -9.89 -2.72 -8.17
C GLY A 132 -10.53 -3.62 -7.12
N VAL A 133 -10.64 -4.92 -7.40
CA VAL A 133 -11.13 -5.91 -6.44
C VAL A 133 -10.25 -5.96 -5.18
N THR A 134 -8.93 -5.95 -5.34
CA THR A 134 -8.00 -5.96 -4.19
C THR A 134 -8.15 -4.70 -3.32
N VAL A 135 -8.35 -3.53 -3.94
CA VAL A 135 -8.59 -2.28 -3.22
C VAL A 135 -9.92 -2.33 -2.46
N LEU A 136 -10.97 -2.84 -3.10
CA LEU A 136 -12.29 -3.04 -2.49
C LEU A 136 -12.22 -4.00 -1.30
N ASP A 137 -11.60 -5.16 -1.48
CA ASP A 137 -11.47 -6.19 -0.45
C ASP A 137 -10.76 -5.65 0.80
N ARG A 138 -9.62 -4.97 0.61
CA ARG A 138 -8.89 -4.33 1.71
C ARG A 138 -9.72 -3.25 2.42
N PHE A 139 -10.49 -2.47 1.67
CA PHE A 139 -11.37 -1.46 2.25
C PHE A 139 -12.51 -2.10 3.07
N CYS A 140 -13.14 -3.15 2.54
CA CYS A 140 -14.20 -3.88 3.23
C CYS A 140 -13.68 -4.58 4.49
N ALA A 141 -12.52 -5.22 4.42
CA ALA A 141 -11.85 -5.82 5.56
C ALA A 141 -11.57 -4.77 6.65
N ARG A 142 -10.94 -3.64 6.31
CA ARG A 142 -10.62 -2.58 7.27
C ARG A 142 -11.85 -1.95 7.93
N ASN A 143 -12.96 -1.82 7.19
CA ASN A 143 -14.20 -1.21 7.68
C ASN A 143 -15.22 -2.24 8.22
N GLY A 144 -14.89 -3.53 8.21
CA GLY A 144 -15.78 -4.60 8.71
C GLY A 144 -17.06 -4.78 7.87
N ILE A 145 -17.00 -4.44 6.57
CA ILE A 145 -18.12 -4.56 5.64
C ILE A 145 -18.22 -6.01 5.18
N GLN A 146 -19.23 -6.74 5.68
CA GLN A 146 -19.47 -8.13 5.32
C GLN A 146 -20.53 -8.21 4.21
N GLN A 147 -20.07 -8.31 2.95
CA GLN A 147 -20.95 -8.41 1.79
C GLN A 147 -20.57 -9.61 0.92
N LYS A 148 -21.53 -10.50 0.66
CA LYS A 148 -21.28 -11.79 -0.02
C LYS A 148 -20.58 -11.64 -1.37
N GLN A 149 -21.06 -10.73 -2.23
CA GLN A 149 -20.47 -10.50 -3.55
C GLN A 149 -19.01 -10.00 -3.49
N VAL A 150 -18.59 -9.34 -2.40
CA VAL A 150 -17.18 -8.91 -2.25
C VAL A 150 -16.28 -10.13 -2.06
N ALA A 151 -16.70 -11.10 -1.25
CA ALA A 151 -15.97 -12.36 -1.08
C ALA A 151 -15.95 -13.20 -2.38
N GLU A 152 -17.05 -13.22 -3.13
CA GLU A 152 -17.12 -13.86 -4.46
C GLU A 152 -16.14 -13.18 -5.44
N LEU A 153 -16.17 -11.84 -5.54
CA LEU A 153 -15.26 -11.08 -6.40
C LEU A 153 -13.79 -11.29 -6.03
N SER A 154 -13.48 -11.29 -4.74
CA SER A 154 -12.11 -11.47 -4.24
C SER A 154 -11.57 -12.87 -4.50
N SER A 155 -12.42 -13.90 -4.44
CA SER A 155 -12.00 -15.26 -4.80
C SER A 155 -11.81 -15.44 -6.31
N LEU A 156 -12.50 -14.65 -7.15
CA LEU A 156 -12.39 -14.72 -8.61
C LEU A 156 -11.23 -13.92 -9.19
N ASN A 157 -10.97 -12.71 -8.65
CA ASN A 157 -10.09 -11.72 -9.29
C ASN A 157 -9.25 -10.90 -8.28
N SER A 158 -8.73 -11.47 -7.19
CA SER A 158 -7.81 -10.72 -6.31
C SER A 158 -6.35 -10.83 -6.78
N ALA A 159 -5.65 -9.70 -6.78
CA ALA A 159 -4.25 -9.59 -7.17
C ALA A 159 -3.36 -9.38 -5.92
N GLN A 160 -2.16 -9.95 -5.94
CA GLN A 160 -1.14 -9.65 -4.93
C GLN A 160 -0.40 -8.35 -5.29
N LEU A 161 -1.02 -7.21 -4.98
CA LEU A 161 -0.42 -5.90 -5.22
C LEU A 161 0.80 -5.63 -4.34
N VAL A 162 1.83 -5.02 -4.93
CA VAL A 162 2.95 -4.41 -4.20
C VAL A 162 2.46 -3.13 -3.53
N ILE A 163 2.44 -3.13 -2.19
CA ILE A 163 1.99 -1.99 -1.36
C ILE A 163 3.17 -1.05 -1.15
N LEU A 164 3.22 0.00 -1.96
CA LEU A 164 4.29 0.99 -1.92
C LEU A 164 4.14 1.93 -0.72
N GLU A 165 5.27 2.22 -0.07
CA GLU A 165 5.35 3.24 0.96
C GLU A 165 5.29 4.64 0.33
N ARG A 166 4.52 5.53 0.97
CA ARG A 166 4.36 6.92 0.57
C ARG A 166 4.73 7.83 1.74
N ASP A 167 5.27 9.00 1.41
CA ASP A 167 5.40 10.10 2.35
C ASP A 167 4.01 10.60 2.78
N GLN A 168 3.82 10.81 4.08
CA GLN A 168 2.51 11.10 4.64
C GLN A 168 2.05 12.53 4.37
N MET A 169 2.99 13.47 4.17
CA MET A 169 2.66 14.88 3.96
C MET A 169 2.46 15.21 2.48
N SER A 170 3.29 14.64 1.60
CA SER A 170 3.28 14.93 0.17
C SER A 170 2.58 13.88 -0.70
N ASP A 171 2.20 12.73 -0.12
CA ASP A 171 1.68 11.54 -0.83
C ASP A 171 2.64 10.95 -1.88
N LYS A 172 3.90 11.41 -1.94
CA LYS A 172 4.88 10.93 -2.91
C LYS A 172 5.41 9.54 -2.56
N LEU A 173 5.73 8.75 -3.58
CA LEU A 173 6.38 7.46 -3.40
C LEU A 173 7.79 7.64 -2.81
N LEU A 174 8.16 6.76 -1.89
CA LEU A 174 9.55 6.68 -1.42
C LEU A 174 10.43 6.07 -2.53
N ASN A 175 11.58 6.70 -2.79
CA ASN A 175 12.45 6.42 -3.94
C ASN A 175 13.83 5.88 -3.54
N ASP A 176 13.98 5.40 -2.31
CA ASP A 176 15.24 4.83 -1.84
C ASP A 176 15.61 3.57 -2.64
N LEU A 177 16.93 3.35 -2.82
CA LEU A 177 17.46 2.23 -3.58
C LEU A 177 16.88 0.88 -3.12
N GLY A 178 16.69 0.71 -1.83
CA GLY A 178 16.18 -0.51 -1.24
C GLY A 178 14.76 -0.84 -1.69
N THR A 179 13.88 0.14 -1.61
CA THR A 179 12.49 0.03 -2.05
C THR A 179 12.44 -0.25 -3.55
N VAL A 180 13.23 0.48 -4.35
CA VAL A 180 13.27 0.27 -5.81
C VAL A 180 13.79 -1.12 -6.17
N GLU A 181 14.77 -1.67 -5.44
CA GLU A 181 15.20 -3.06 -5.62
C GLU A 181 14.10 -4.07 -5.32
N VAL A 182 13.29 -3.85 -4.28
CA VAL A 182 12.16 -4.74 -3.95
C VAL A 182 11.11 -4.69 -5.05
N ILE A 183 10.76 -3.49 -5.53
CA ILE A 183 9.84 -3.30 -6.67
C ILE A 183 10.42 -4.00 -7.90
N PHE A 184 11.71 -3.86 -8.17
CA PHE A 184 12.37 -4.47 -9.33
C PHE A 184 12.36 -6.00 -9.29
N ARG A 185 12.56 -6.62 -8.12
CA ARG A 185 12.43 -8.08 -7.98
C ARG A 185 11.01 -8.56 -8.29
N ARG A 186 10.00 -7.83 -7.83
CA ARG A 186 8.59 -8.11 -8.16
C ARG A 186 8.32 -7.89 -9.66
N PHE A 187 8.89 -6.83 -10.23
CA PHE A 187 8.78 -6.48 -11.64
C PHE A 187 9.26 -7.60 -12.56
N VAL A 188 10.37 -8.27 -12.21
CA VAL A 188 10.87 -9.39 -13.01
C VAL A 188 10.08 -10.68 -12.80
N GLY A 189 9.47 -10.85 -11.62
CA GLY A 189 8.57 -11.95 -11.27
C GLY A 189 9.00 -12.69 -10.01
N ALA A 190 8.03 -13.13 -9.21
CA ALA A 190 8.30 -13.79 -7.93
C ALA A 190 8.96 -15.18 -8.08
N ASP A 191 8.52 -15.96 -9.07
CA ASP A 191 8.99 -17.33 -9.33
C ASP A 191 9.95 -17.43 -10.54
N GLY A 192 10.40 -16.27 -11.03
CA GLY A 192 11.33 -16.17 -12.16
C GLY A 192 10.85 -15.23 -13.26
N ARG A 193 11.67 -15.15 -14.32
CA ARG A 193 11.47 -14.27 -15.47
C ARG A 193 10.30 -14.75 -16.33
N ASN A 194 9.35 -13.87 -16.63
CA ASN A 194 8.25 -14.15 -17.56
C ASN A 194 8.69 -14.02 -19.03
N ILE A 195 9.51 -14.99 -19.49
CA ILE A 195 10.04 -15.03 -20.84
C ILE A 195 9.00 -15.57 -21.83
N LYS A 196 8.79 -14.84 -22.93
CA LYS A 196 7.97 -15.25 -24.07
C LYS A 196 8.86 -15.62 -25.25
N ALA A 197 8.49 -16.68 -25.96
CA ALA A 197 9.26 -17.21 -27.10
C ALA A 197 9.33 -16.22 -28.28
N THR A 198 8.32 -15.36 -28.45
CA THR A 198 8.25 -14.41 -29.56
C THR A 198 8.06 -12.98 -29.06
N VAL A 199 8.58 -12.02 -29.83
CA VAL A 199 8.37 -10.58 -29.58
C VAL A 199 6.89 -10.23 -29.58
N THR A 200 6.10 -10.80 -30.49
CA THR A 200 4.65 -10.56 -30.58
C THR A 200 3.92 -10.98 -29.30
N ALA A 201 4.30 -12.10 -28.70
CA ALA A 201 3.70 -12.55 -27.44
C ALA A 201 4.13 -11.65 -26.27
N ALA A 202 5.39 -11.20 -26.24
CA ALA A 202 5.89 -10.29 -25.22
C ALA A 202 5.20 -8.91 -25.29
N ASP A 203 5.02 -8.37 -26.50
CA ASP A 203 4.49 -7.03 -26.75
C ASP A 203 2.95 -6.98 -26.89
N SER A 204 2.26 -8.09 -26.63
CA SER A 204 0.79 -8.16 -26.69
C SER A 204 0.12 -7.27 -25.63
N ASP A 205 -0.98 -6.61 -25.98
CA ASP A 205 -1.73 -5.68 -25.11
C ASP A 205 -2.90 -6.38 -24.36
N SER A 206 -2.67 -7.59 -23.84
CA SER A 206 -3.70 -8.31 -23.10
C SER A 206 -3.89 -7.72 -21.70
N LEU A 207 -5.14 -7.33 -21.39
CA LEU A 207 -5.55 -6.75 -20.10
C LEU A 207 -5.42 -7.74 -18.93
N HIS A 208 -5.25 -9.02 -19.24
CA HIS A 208 -5.33 -10.10 -18.26
C HIS A 208 -3.97 -10.71 -17.90
N ASP A 209 -2.87 -10.17 -18.46
CA ASP A 209 -1.55 -10.80 -18.35
C ASP A 209 -0.95 -10.72 -16.94
N TYR A 210 -1.45 -9.82 -16.10
CA TYR A 210 -0.92 -9.56 -14.75
C TYR A 210 -1.99 -9.67 -13.65
N LYS A 211 -3.07 -10.46 -13.88
CA LYS A 211 -4.20 -10.57 -12.94
C LYS A 211 -3.82 -11.03 -11.54
N ASP A 212 -2.78 -11.86 -11.42
CA ASP A 212 -2.34 -12.42 -10.14
C ASP A 212 -1.49 -11.42 -9.32
N GLY A 213 -0.90 -10.41 -9.95
CA GLY A 213 0.11 -9.52 -9.33
C GLY A 213 1.46 -10.19 -9.01
N LEU A 214 1.63 -11.47 -9.35
CA LEU A 214 2.84 -12.27 -9.10
C LEU A 214 3.68 -12.47 -10.37
N THR A 215 3.00 -12.53 -11.51
CA THR A 215 3.61 -12.66 -12.81
C THR A 215 4.43 -11.41 -13.13
N GLY A 216 5.72 -11.61 -13.41
CA GLY A 216 6.63 -10.55 -13.82
C GLY A 216 6.30 -9.98 -15.20
N VAL A 217 6.92 -8.85 -15.55
CA VAL A 217 6.80 -8.22 -16.86
C VAL A 217 7.14 -9.23 -17.96
N LYS A 218 6.35 -9.23 -19.02
CA LYS A 218 6.64 -10.06 -20.19
C LYS A 218 7.93 -9.59 -20.86
N MET A 219 8.84 -10.53 -21.08
CA MET A 219 10.10 -10.26 -21.78
C MET A 219 10.21 -11.15 -23.03
N ALA A 220 10.64 -10.58 -24.15
CA ALA A 220 10.98 -11.34 -25.33
C ALA A 220 12.33 -12.02 -25.13
N ALA A 221 12.37 -13.34 -25.36
CA ALA A 221 13.59 -14.16 -25.25
C ALA A 221 14.72 -13.61 -26.12
N GLU A 222 14.40 -13.27 -27.37
CA GLU A 222 15.34 -12.65 -28.31
C GLU A 222 14.64 -11.57 -29.14
N ARG A 223 15.29 -10.41 -29.31
CA ARG A 223 14.84 -9.31 -30.18
C ARG A 223 16.02 -8.77 -30.99
N LYS A 224 15.83 -8.63 -32.29
CA LYS A 224 16.82 -7.97 -33.17
C LYS A 224 16.53 -6.47 -33.26
N VAL A 225 17.51 -5.64 -32.93
CA VAL A 225 17.46 -4.18 -33.05
C VAL A 225 18.76 -3.70 -33.71
N ASN A 226 18.66 -2.94 -34.81
CA ASN A 226 19.81 -2.42 -35.55
C ASN A 226 20.89 -3.49 -35.88
N GLY A 227 20.45 -4.69 -36.28
CA GLY A 227 21.33 -5.80 -36.64
C GLY A 227 21.95 -6.58 -35.46
N LYS A 228 21.74 -6.14 -34.22
CA LYS A 228 22.20 -6.85 -33.01
C LYS A 228 21.04 -7.59 -32.33
N THR A 229 21.33 -8.77 -31.80
CA THR A 229 20.35 -9.58 -31.04
C THR A 229 20.51 -9.28 -29.55
N TYR A 230 19.40 -8.96 -28.90
CA TYR A 230 19.29 -8.69 -27.47
C TYR A 230 18.37 -9.72 -26.82
N ARG A 231 18.57 -10.01 -25.53
CA ARG A 231 17.81 -11.02 -24.77
C ARG A 231 17.07 -10.38 -23.61
N ASP A 232 16.01 -11.05 -23.15
CA ASP A 232 15.20 -10.62 -22.01
C ASP A 232 14.72 -9.16 -22.17
N THR A 233 14.22 -8.83 -23.37
CA THR A 233 13.86 -7.45 -23.73
C THR A 233 12.38 -7.16 -23.49
N PHE A 234 12.05 -5.94 -23.10
CA PHE A 234 10.66 -5.51 -22.87
C PHE A 234 10.49 -4.05 -23.29
N THR A 235 9.24 -3.63 -23.49
CA THR A 235 8.94 -2.25 -23.89
C THR A 235 8.81 -1.33 -22.68
N GLY A 236 9.03 -0.03 -22.88
CA GLY A 236 8.74 0.98 -21.87
C GLY A 236 7.25 1.00 -21.49
N LYS A 237 6.36 0.78 -22.48
CA LYS A 237 4.92 0.60 -22.23
C LYS A 237 4.65 -0.55 -21.26
N ALA A 238 5.19 -1.74 -21.53
CA ALA A 238 5.00 -2.92 -20.68
C ALA A 238 5.49 -2.69 -19.25
N THR A 239 6.56 -1.90 -19.10
CA THR A 239 7.07 -1.50 -17.77
C THR A 239 6.05 -0.67 -17.01
N THR A 240 5.49 0.37 -17.65
CA THR A 240 4.46 1.21 -17.01
C THR A 240 3.16 0.45 -16.74
N ASP A 241 2.75 -0.45 -17.64
CA ASP A 241 1.54 -1.25 -17.44
C ASP A 241 1.70 -2.19 -16.25
N TRP A 242 2.84 -2.89 -16.14
CA TRP A 242 3.11 -3.75 -14.97
C TRP A 242 3.12 -2.94 -13.67
N LEU A 243 3.77 -1.78 -13.65
CA LEU A 243 3.80 -0.91 -12.46
C LEU A 243 2.39 -0.42 -12.08
N MET A 244 1.53 -0.11 -13.06
CA MET A 244 0.14 0.26 -12.80
C MET A 244 -0.67 -0.92 -12.26
N ASP A 245 -0.58 -2.09 -12.88
CA ASP A 245 -1.49 -3.21 -12.62
C ASP A 245 -1.09 -4.01 -11.36
N CYS A 246 0.22 -4.14 -11.08
CA CYS A 246 0.76 -4.96 -9.99
C CYS A 246 1.11 -4.19 -8.71
N SER A 247 0.84 -2.88 -8.64
CA SER A 247 1.19 -2.07 -7.47
C SER A 247 0.07 -1.13 -7.04
N THR A 248 0.30 -0.44 -5.91
CA THR A 248 -0.62 0.57 -5.39
C THR A 248 -0.52 1.96 -6.04
N ILE A 249 0.26 2.12 -7.12
CA ILE A 249 0.35 3.34 -7.92
C ILE A 249 -1.03 3.69 -8.49
N VAL A 250 -1.42 4.96 -8.48
CA VAL A 250 -2.71 5.40 -9.07
C VAL A 250 -2.51 6.40 -10.21
N ASP A 251 -1.30 6.93 -10.36
CA ASP A 251 -0.96 7.89 -11.40
C ASP A 251 0.17 7.36 -12.30
N ARG A 252 -0.02 7.48 -13.61
CA ARG A 252 0.98 7.04 -14.59
C ARG A 252 2.31 7.79 -14.45
N ARG A 253 2.30 9.03 -13.97
CA ARG A 253 3.55 9.80 -13.74
C ARG A 253 4.49 9.08 -12.77
N GLU A 254 3.94 8.50 -11.72
CA GLU A 254 4.70 7.74 -10.71
C GLU A 254 5.34 6.48 -11.31
N THR A 255 4.71 5.86 -12.32
CA THR A 255 5.33 4.72 -13.01
C THR A 255 6.58 5.13 -13.80
N ILE A 256 6.58 6.34 -14.36
CA ILE A 256 7.72 6.88 -15.11
C ILE A 256 8.85 7.20 -14.12
N GLU A 257 8.52 7.76 -12.96
CA GLU A 257 9.50 8.02 -11.88
C GLU A 257 10.20 6.74 -11.43
N ILE A 258 9.43 5.69 -11.07
CA ILE A 258 10.00 4.41 -10.64
C ILE A 258 10.78 3.72 -11.78
N ALA A 259 10.25 3.72 -13.01
CA ALA A 259 10.96 3.13 -14.15
C ALA A 259 12.24 3.90 -14.52
N THR A 260 12.27 5.21 -14.31
CA THR A 260 13.49 6.02 -14.45
C THR A 260 14.54 5.60 -13.43
N LEU A 261 14.14 5.33 -12.18
CA LEU A 261 15.06 4.82 -11.16
C LEU A 261 15.61 3.43 -11.49
N PHE A 262 14.86 2.59 -12.21
CA PHE A 262 15.41 1.32 -12.73
C PHE A 262 16.58 1.55 -13.70
N VAL A 263 16.51 2.59 -14.52
CA VAL A 263 17.60 2.97 -15.44
C VAL A 263 18.75 3.61 -14.65
N GLU A 264 18.45 4.54 -13.76
CA GLU A 264 19.44 5.30 -12.97
C GLU A 264 20.27 4.40 -12.06
N TYR A 265 19.64 3.45 -11.37
CA TYR A 265 20.33 2.44 -10.57
C TYR A 265 20.96 1.33 -11.42
N GLY A 266 20.82 1.38 -12.74
CA GLY A 266 21.44 0.47 -13.68
C GLY A 266 20.89 -0.94 -13.61
N PHE A 267 19.60 -1.11 -13.30
CA PHE A 267 18.92 -2.41 -13.33
C PHE A 267 18.48 -2.78 -14.74
N ILE A 268 18.14 -1.77 -15.54
CA ILE A 268 17.75 -1.90 -16.94
C ILE A 268 18.52 -0.88 -17.79
N GLU A 269 18.70 -1.18 -19.07
CA GLU A 269 19.33 -0.26 -20.02
C GLU A 269 18.52 -0.16 -21.31
N ALA A 270 18.56 1.01 -21.95
CA ALA A 270 17.84 1.27 -23.19
C ALA A 270 18.59 0.63 -24.38
N VAL A 271 17.90 -0.26 -25.08
CA VAL A 271 18.34 -0.90 -26.34
C VAL A 271 17.90 -0.07 -27.54
N ALA A 272 16.70 0.51 -27.47
CA ALA A 272 16.15 1.44 -28.45
C ALA A 272 15.41 2.55 -27.71
N GLN A 273 15.68 3.81 -28.09
CA GLN A 273 15.02 4.98 -27.52
C GLN A 273 13.99 5.54 -28.51
N ASP A 274 12.89 6.05 -27.97
CA ASP A 274 11.87 6.74 -28.74
C ASP A 274 12.19 8.24 -28.83
N ARG A 275 12.99 8.61 -29.84
CA ARG A 275 13.44 10.01 -30.04
C ARG A 275 12.27 10.98 -30.27
N ALA A 276 11.18 10.52 -30.89
CA ALA A 276 10.01 11.35 -31.11
C ALA A 276 9.36 11.70 -29.78
N PHE A 277 9.17 10.71 -28.90
CA PHE A 277 8.67 10.95 -27.55
C PHE A 277 9.58 11.87 -26.73
N MET A 278 10.90 11.65 -26.77
CA MET A 278 11.88 12.48 -26.07
C MET A 278 11.84 13.94 -26.52
N SER A 279 11.69 14.19 -27.83
CA SER A 279 11.62 15.55 -28.37
C SER A 279 10.39 16.33 -27.89
N GLN A 280 9.29 15.63 -27.60
CA GLN A 280 8.06 16.22 -27.10
C GLN A 280 8.03 16.32 -25.56
N ASN A 281 8.84 15.50 -24.87
CA ASN A 281 8.83 15.38 -23.41
C ASN A 281 10.25 15.48 -22.87
N THR A 282 10.79 16.69 -22.83
CA THR A 282 12.18 16.99 -22.42
C THR A 282 12.54 16.49 -21.02
N GLY A 283 11.55 16.22 -20.16
CA GLY A 283 11.76 15.63 -18.82
C GLY A 283 11.92 14.10 -18.80
N CYS A 284 11.67 13.39 -19.89
CA CYS A 284 11.66 11.91 -19.96
C CYS A 284 12.84 11.36 -20.79
N ASN A 285 14.06 11.80 -20.49
CA ASN A 285 15.24 11.41 -21.27
C ASN A 285 15.78 10.02 -20.93
N LEU A 286 15.67 9.62 -19.66
CA LEU A 286 16.21 8.35 -19.18
C LEU A 286 15.29 7.17 -19.49
N PHE A 287 13.99 7.37 -19.35
CA PHE A 287 12.98 6.35 -19.59
C PHE A 287 11.80 6.91 -20.41
N GLN A 288 11.35 6.15 -21.40
CA GLN A 288 10.24 6.48 -22.27
C GLN A 288 9.14 5.40 -22.15
N PRO A 289 7.92 5.75 -21.72
CA PRO A 289 6.82 4.81 -21.48
C PRO A 289 6.09 4.39 -22.77
N THR A 290 6.83 4.11 -23.84
CA THR A 290 6.26 3.82 -25.17
C THR A 290 6.53 2.38 -25.61
N LYS A 291 5.78 1.92 -26.61
CA LYS A 291 6.01 0.61 -27.25
C LYS A 291 7.26 0.59 -28.14
N HIS A 292 7.78 1.76 -28.49
CA HIS A 292 8.94 1.92 -29.38
C HIS A 292 10.25 1.96 -28.59
N ALA A 293 10.20 2.37 -27.33
CA ALA A 293 11.33 2.29 -26.43
C ALA A 293 11.50 0.85 -25.91
N ILE A 294 12.66 0.26 -26.15
CA ILE A 294 13.01 -1.11 -25.78
C ILE A 294 14.11 -1.10 -24.74
N TYR A 295 13.94 -1.87 -23.68
CA TYR A 295 14.88 -2.03 -22.59
C TYR A 295 15.28 -3.50 -22.43
N GLN A 296 16.43 -3.73 -21.81
CA GLN A 296 16.87 -5.06 -21.38
C GLN A 296 17.40 -5.02 -19.95
N LEU A 297 17.46 -6.19 -19.31
CA LEU A 297 18.11 -6.36 -18.01
C LEU A 297 19.63 -6.20 -18.14
N THR A 298 20.22 -5.33 -17.32
CA THR A 298 21.68 -5.23 -17.20
C THR A 298 22.24 -6.43 -16.41
N GLN A 299 23.58 -6.55 -16.35
CA GLN A 299 24.21 -7.53 -15.48
C GLN A 299 23.87 -7.30 -14.01
N ARG A 300 23.91 -6.03 -13.55
CA ARG A 300 23.53 -5.66 -12.18
C ARG A 300 22.08 -6.04 -11.86
N GLY A 301 21.15 -5.79 -12.79
CA GLY A 301 19.75 -6.21 -12.63
C GLY A 301 19.63 -7.72 -12.44
N LYS A 302 20.36 -8.51 -13.25
CA LYS A 302 20.39 -9.99 -13.14
C LYS A 302 20.98 -10.45 -11.81
N ASP A 303 22.03 -9.81 -11.31
CA ASP A 303 22.68 -10.18 -10.05
C ASP A 303 21.77 -9.93 -8.83
N ILE A 304 20.94 -8.89 -8.86
CA ILE A 304 19.95 -8.56 -7.83
C ILE A 304 18.86 -9.62 -7.74
N ILE A 305 18.47 -10.19 -8.88
CA ILE A 305 17.42 -11.23 -8.99
C ILE A 305 17.98 -12.59 -8.58
N ASN A 306 19.20 -12.92 -9.00
CA ASN A 306 19.84 -14.20 -8.71
C ASN A 306 20.39 -14.31 -7.28
N GLY A 307 20.37 -13.22 -6.51
CA GLY A 307 20.90 -13.18 -5.14
C GLY A 307 22.42 -13.08 -5.05
N ASN A 308 23.10 -12.76 -6.16
CA ASN A 308 24.56 -12.63 -6.24
C ASN A 308 25.07 -11.20 -5.98
N GLY A 309 24.16 -10.22 -5.88
CA GLY A 309 24.49 -8.83 -5.62
C GLY A 309 24.91 -8.61 -4.17
N SER A 310 26.21 -8.67 -3.89
CA SER A 310 26.78 -8.06 -2.68
C SER A 310 26.60 -6.54 -2.81
N ARG A 311 25.94 -5.87 -1.86
CA ARG A 311 25.97 -4.40 -1.79
C ARG A 311 27.43 -3.96 -1.72
N GLY A 312 27.96 -3.41 -2.81
CA GLY A 312 29.25 -2.73 -2.80
C GLY A 312 29.18 -1.58 -1.80
N ARG A 313 30.15 -1.53 -0.88
CA ARG A 313 30.30 -0.50 0.16
C ARG A 313 30.07 0.89 -0.44
N ALA A 314 29.18 1.67 0.18
CA ALA A 314 29.18 3.12 -0.04
C ALA A 314 30.51 3.67 0.50
N SER A 315 31.24 4.32 -0.40
CA SER A 315 32.47 5.10 -0.25
C SER A 315 33.05 5.25 1.17
N GLU A 316 34.23 4.68 1.37
CA GLU A 316 35.15 5.00 2.45
C GLU A 316 35.54 6.48 2.34
N SER A 317 35.23 7.26 3.37
CA SER A 317 35.94 8.49 3.68
C SER A 317 37.21 8.11 4.45
N GLU A 318 38.36 8.27 3.81
CA GLU A 318 39.67 8.13 4.47
C GLU A 318 39.84 9.14 5.60
N GLY A 319 40.28 8.65 6.78
CA GLY A 319 40.93 9.47 7.80
C GLY A 319 40.58 9.12 9.24
N GLY A 320 41.46 8.37 9.92
CA GLY A 320 41.61 8.50 11.38
C GLY A 320 41.47 7.23 12.24
N THR A 321 42.55 6.45 12.31
CA THR A 321 43.09 5.80 13.52
C THR A 321 42.13 5.24 14.59
N GLY A 322 42.03 3.91 14.63
CA GLY A 322 42.13 3.08 15.83
C GLY A 322 41.15 3.32 16.99
N SER A 323 40.09 2.52 17.07
CA SER A 323 39.60 2.05 18.37
C SER A 323 38.78 0.76 18.24
N GLN A 324 39.27 -0.27 18.93
CA GLN A 324 38.55 -1.34 19.62
C GLN A 324 37.58 -2.25 18.84
N ARG A 325 38.01 -3.51 18.73
CA ARG A 325 37.14 -4.71 18.67
C ARG A 325 36.05 -4.59 19.74
N ASN A 326 34.84 -4.16 19.34
CA ASN A 326 33.64 -4.33 20.14
C ASN A 326 33.03 -5.70 19.86
N GLY A 327 32.72 -6.42 20.93
CA GLY A 327 32.07 -7.72 20.88
C GLY A 327 30.78 -7.67 20.08
N ILE A 328 30.50 -8.77 19.37
CA ILE A 328 29.29 -8.98 18.58
C ILE A 328 28.09 -8.93 19.53
N THR A 329 27.50 -7.75 19.69
CA THR A 329 26.24 -7.59 20.42
C THR A 329 25.16 -8.22 19.56
N ARG A 330 24.63 -9.35 20.03
CA ARG A 330 23.45 -9.99 19.46
C ARG A 330 22.30 -9.01 19.59
N ASP A 331 21.96 -8.30 18.51
CA ASP A 331 20.87 -7.32 18.54
C ASP A 331 19.59 -7.98 19.07
N SER A 332 18.86 -7.28 19.92
CA SER A 332 17.57 -7.75 20.40
C SER A 332 16.55 -7.71 19.25
N ASN A 333 15.48 -8.50 19.34
CA ASN A 333 14.42 -8.39 18.32
C ASN A 333 13.74 -7.02 18.32
N THR A 334 13.82 -6.27 19.43
CA THR A 334 13.32 -4.89 19.49
C THR A 334 14.17 -3.96 18.63
N GLN A 335 15.50 -4.04 18.70
CA GLN A 335 16.40 -3.26 17.83
C GLN A 335 16.23 -3.64 16.36
N ARG A 336 16.06 -4.94 16.07
CA ARG A 336 15.75 -5.38 14.71
C ARG A 336 14.41 -4.83 14.20
N LEU A 337 13.38 -4.81 15.05
CA LEU A 337 12.10 -4.23 14.70
C LEU A 337 12.22 -2.73 14.43
N GLU A 338 12.95 -1.97 15.24
CA GLU A 338 13.22 -0.55 14.99
C GLU A 338 13.88 -0.33 13.63
N LYS A 339 14.89 -1.14 13.28
CA LYS A 339 15.54 -1.10 11.96
C LYS A 339 14.55 -1.41 10.84
N ILE A 340 13.72 -2.44 10.98
CA ILE A 340 12.67 -2.80 10.01
C ILE A 340 11.64 -1.67 9.86
N LEU A 341 11.25 -1.03 10.96
CA LEU A 341 10.26 0.04 10.95
C LEU A 341 10.82 1.34 10.38
N ASN A 342 12.12 1.62 10.50
CA ASN A 342 12.74 2.83 9.97
C ASN A 342 13.15 2.71 8.50
N ASP A 343 13.44 1.50 8.01
CA ASP A 343 13.80 1.25 6.62
C ASP A 343 12.56 0.90 5.77
N PRO A 344 12.19 1.71 4.75
CA PRO A 344 10.98 1.47 3.94
C PRO A 344 10.97 0.13 3.20
N ALA A 345 12.13 -0.34 2.73
CA ALA A 345 12.24 -1.58 1.98
C ALA A 345 12.00 -2.79 2.88
N LEU A 346 12.63 -2.78 4.06
CA LEU A 346 12.40 -3.80 5.08
C LEU A 346 10.98 -3.79 5.60
N ARG A 347 10.39 -2.60 5.78
CA ARG A 347 8.99 -2.45 6.18
C ARG A 347 8.03 -3.05 5.15
N LEU A 348 8.30 -2.88 3.87
CA LEU A 348 7.52 -3.47 2.78
C LEU A 348 7.57 -5.01 2.85
N LEU A 349 8.77 -5.59 2.94
CA LEU A 349 8.96 -7.05 3.05
C LEU A 349 8.32 -7.61 4.34
N PHE A 350 8.46 -6.89 5.45
CA PHE A 350 7.86 -7.28 6.72
C PHE A 350 6.33 -7.25 6.65
N ARG A 351 5.73 -6.25 6.00
CA ARG A 351 4.28 -6.20 5.76
C ARG A 351 3.80 -7.42 4.97
N GLU A 352 4.49 -7.78 3.89
CA GLU A 352 4.13 -8.97 3.11
C GLU A 352 4.15 -10.24 3.97
N ASN A 353 5.18 -10.40 4.80
CA ASN A 353 5.28 -11.51 5.73
C ASN A 353 4.14 -11.51 6.79
N LEU A 354 3.79 -10.34 7.34
CA LEU A 354 2.67 -10.23 8.28
C LEU A 354 1.33 -10.58 7.62
N ARG A 355 1.15 -10.21 6.35
CA ARG A 355 -0.06 -10.57 5.58
C ARG A 355 -0.17 -12.07 5.38
N GLU A 356 0.93 -12.75 5.05
CA GLU A 356 0.99 -14.22 4.95
C GLU A 356 0.69 -14.91 6.29
N MET A 357 1.07 -14.28 7.40
CA MET A 357 0.78 -14.76 8.76
C MET A 357 -0.57 -14.27 9.31
N HIS A 358 -1.39 -13.59 8.50
CA HIS A 358 -2.68 -13.01 8.91
C HIS A 358 -2.62 -12.09 10.14
N CYS A 359 -1.58 -11.26 10.22
CA CYS A 359 -1.36 -10.32 11.32
C CYS A 359 -0.87 -8.93 10.86
N GLU A 360 -1.22 -8.54 9.62
CA GLU A 360 -0.87 -7.26 8.99
C GLU A 360 -1.44 -6.05 9.76
N GLU A 361 -2.53 -6.24 10.49
CA GLU A 361 -3.18 -5.22 11.30
C GLU A 361 -2.27 -4.64 12.38
N ASN A 362 -1.33 -5.43 12.92
CA ASN A 362 -0.38 -4.95 13.93
C ASN A 362 0.52 -3.82 13.39
N LEU A 363 1.06 -4.00 12.18
CA LEU A 363 1.88 -2.97 11.55
C LEU A 363 1.03 -1.78 11.10
N SER A 364 -0.19 -2.03 10.63
CA SER A 364 -1.12 -0.97 10.21
C SER A 364 -1.48 -0.08 11.39
N PHE A 365 -1.90 -0.67 12.52
CA PHE A 365 -2.16 0.05 13.76
C PHE A 365 -0.94 0.82 14.26
N TYR A 366 0.24 0.19 14.27
CA TYR A 366 1.47 0.86 14.71
C TYR A 366 1.73 2.15 13.91
N LYS A 367 1.54 2.09 12.58
CA LYS A 367 1.72 3.25 11.70
C LYS A 367 0.62 4.30 11.88
N ASP A 368 -0.64 3.89 11.95
CA ASP A 368 -1.79 4.79 12.10
C ASP A 368 -1.72 5.55 13.44
N VAL A 369 -1.30 4.87 14.52
CA VAL A 369 -1.06 5.52 15.82
C VAL A 369 0.13 6.47 15.78
N ALA A 370 1.23 6.11 15.10
CA ALA A 370 2.38 7.02 14.96
C ALA A 370 1.98 8.33 14.25
N GLU A 371 1.19 8.23 13.17
CA GLU A 371 0.64 9.38 12.44
C GLU A 371 -0.26 10.22 13.36
N PHE A 372 -1.20 9.57 14.04
CA PHE A 372 -2.12 10.23 14.98
C PHE A 372 -1.38 10.96 16.11
N VAL A 373 -0.43 10.32 16.78
CA VAL A 373 0.34 10.89 17.89
C VAL A 373 1.15 12.10 17.41
N HIS A 374 1.77 12.02 16.22
CA HIS A 374 2.52 13.12 15.65
C HIS A 374 1.60 14.32 15.34
N GLY A 375 0.49 14.09 14.63
CA GLY A 375 -0.49 15.12 14.29
C GLY A 375 -1.12 15.77 15.52
N CYS A 376 -1.46 14.95 16.53
CA CYS A 376 -1.99 15.39 17.80
C CYS A 376 -1.03 16.32 18.55
N LYS A 377 0.24 15.92 18.71
CA LYS A 377 1.27 16.73 19.38
C LYS A 377 1.48 18.06 18.67
N ALA A 378 1.46 18.08 17.34
CA ALA A 378 1.58 19.30 16.55
C ALA A 378 0.38 20.24 16.78
N ALA A 379 -0.84 19.72 16.70
CA ALA A 379 -2.06 20.50 16.87
C ALA A 379 -2.23 21.06 18.29
N ILE A 380 -1.91 20.26 19.33
CA ILE A 380 -1.96 20.73 20.72
C ILE A 380 -0.97 21.87 20.94
N ARG A 381 0.27 21.72 20.44
CA ARG A 381 1.29 22.80 20.53
C ARG A 381 0.83 24.07 19.83
N GLN A 382 0.13 23.95 18.70
CA GLN A 382 -0.40 25.10 17.97
C GLN A 382 -1.57 25.76 18.71
N ALA A 383 -2.52 24.97 19.21
CA ALA A 383 -3.68 25.46 19.96
C ALA A 383 -3.27 26.15 21.28
N GLN A 384 -2.22 25.67 21.95
CA GLN A 384 -1.66 26.30 23.15
C GLN A 384 -0.96 27.64 22.86
N LYS A 385 -0.32 27.79 21.69
CA LYS A 385 0.35 29.04 21.30
C LYS A 385 -0.60 30.10 20.79
N THR A 386 -1.59 29.71 19.99
CA THR A 386 -2.54 30.62 19.36
C THR A 386 -3.93 30.00 19.31
N PRO A 387 -4.72 30.12 20.40
CA PRO A 387 -6.07 29.56 20.45
C PRO A 387 -6.97 30.32 19.47
N THR A 388 -7.29 29.68 18.35
CA THR A 388 -8.16 30.21 17.28
C THR A 388 -9.30 29.22 17.02
N ALA A 389 -10.41 29.69 16.46
CA ALA A 389 -11.53 28.81 16.08
C ALA A 389 -11.07 27.65 15.17
N THR A 390 -10.16 27.94 14.24
CA THR A 390 -9.53 26.94 13.36
C THR A 390 -8.77 25.87 14.12
N SER A 391 -8.05 26.23 15.20
CA SER A 391 -7.33 25.25 16.02
C SER A 391 -8.28 24.27 16.72
N MET A 392 -9.47 24.72 17.13
CA MET A 392 -10.48 23.84 17.73
C MET A 392 -11.11 22.89 16.71
N ASP A 393 -11.30 23.33 15.47
CA ASP A 393 -11.75 22.45 14.39
C ASP A 393 -10.71 21.36 14.08
N THR A 394 -9.42 21.71 14.04
CA THR A 394 -8.33 20.72 13.90
C THR A 394 -8.32 19.70 15.04
N ILE A 395 -8.55 20.12 16.29
CA ILE A 395 -8.64 19.21 17.44
C ILE A 395 -9.82 18.24 17.29
N LYS A 396 -10.98 18.71 16.82
CA LYS A 396 -12.14 17.86 16.53
C LYS A 396 -11.85 16.85 15.43
N GLU A 397 -11.15 17.26 14.37
CA GLU A 397 -10.73 16.35 13.28
C GLU A 397 -9.76 15.27 13.79
N ILE A 398 -8.78 15.63 14.61
CA ILE A 398 -7.84 14.67 15.20
C ILE A 398 -8.57 13.71 16.16
N MET A 399 -9.53 14.22 16.93
CA MET A 399 -10.37 13.35 17.76
C MET A 399 -11.20 12.37 16.92
N ALA A 400 -11.73 12.79 15.77
CA ALA A 400 -12.40 11.90 14.84
C ALA A 400 -11.46 10.81 14.28
N GLN A 401 -10.19 11.14 14.01
CA GLN A 401 -9.16 10.15 13.64
C GLN A 401 -8.94 9.13 14.76
N ALA A 402 -8.88 9.56 16.02
CA ALA A 402 -8.77 8.67 17.18
C ALA A 402 -9.93 7.65 17.24
N TYR A 403 -11.16 8.11 17.00
CA TYR A 403 -12.32 7.21 16.90
C TYR A 403 -12.22 6.24 15.72
N GLY A 404 -11.69 6.69 14.58
CA GLY A 404 -11.44 5.84 13.42
C GLY A 404 -10.49 4.68 13.77
N ILE A 405 -9.35 4.99 14.40
CA ILE A 405 -8.36 3.98 14.81
C ILE A 405 -8.96 3.03 15.85
N TYR A 406 -9.64 3.57 16.86
CA TYR A 406 -10.27 2.74 17.90
C TYR A 406 -11.29 1.76 17.32
N ASN A 407 -12.19 2.21 16.45
CA ASN A 407 -13.20 1.35 15.85
C ASN A 407 -12.62 0.30 14.89
N ALA A 408 -11.52 0.61 14.21
CA ALA A 408 -10.87 -0.31 13.29
C ALA A 408 -10.11 -1.44 14.00
N PHE A 409 -9.45 -1.15 15.12
CA PHE A 409 -8.45 -2.06 15.72
C PHE A 409 -8.72 -2.50 17.16
N LEU A 410 -9.50 -1.73 17.94
CA LEU A 410 -9.59 -1.89 19.40
C LEU A 410 -11.02 -2.14 19.89
N ALA A 411 -12.03 -1.69 19.15
CA ALA A 411 -13.42 -1.87 19.50
C ALA A 411 -13.80 -3.37 19.54
N PRO A 412 -14.73 -3.78 20.42
CA PRO A 412 -15.17 -5.17 20.48
C PRO A 412 -15.70 -5.68 19.14
N GLY A 413 -15.13 -6.80 18.66
CA GLY A 413 -15.48 -7.39 17.37
C GLY A 413 -15.10 -6.50 16.18
N SER A 414 -14.07 -5.66 16.34
CA SER A 414 -13.45 -4.93 15.24
C SER A 414 -12.88 -5.92 14.21
N PRO A 415 -12.92 -5.60 12.92
CA PRO A 415 -12.46 -6.52 11.89
C PRO A 415 -10.94 -6.76 11.91
N CYS A 416 -10.17 -5.83 12.50
CA CYS A 416 -8.73 -5.88 12.63
C CYS A 416 -8.32 -5.89 14.11
N GLU A 417 -9.02 -6.69 14.92
CA GLU A 417 -8.89 -6.70 16.38
C GLU A 417 -7.48 -7.09 16.85
N LEU A 418 -6.87 -6.22 17.66
CA LEU A 418 -5.52 -6.42 18.16
C LEU A 418 -5.47 -7.26 19.44
N ASN A 419 -4.44 -8.10 19.53
CA ASN A 419 -4.14 -8.88 20.73
C ASN A 419 -3.31 -8.04 21.73
N ILE A 420 -3.98 -7.17 22.48
CA ILE A 420 -3.40 -6.37 23.56
C ILE A 420 -4.03 -6.69 24.91
N ASP A 421 -3.35 -6.30 25.99
CA ASP A 421 -3.83 -6.51 27.35
C ASP A 421 -5.24 -5.93 27.59
N HIS A 422 -6.06 -6.69 28.31
CA HIS A 422 -7.47 -6.36 28.55
C HIS A 422 -7.63 -5.08 29.39
N GLN A 423 -6.73 -4.80 30.33
CA GLN A 423 -6.77 -3.58 31.13
C GLN A 423 -6.53 -2.34 30.25
N LEU A 424 -5.53 -2.40 29.36
CA LEU A 424 -5.23 -1.30 28.44
C LEU A 424 -6.40 -1.02 27.49
N ARG A 425 -7.02 -2.08 26.97
CA ARG A 425 -8.21 -1.97 26.13
C ARG A 425 -9.37 -1.30 26.87
N ASN A 426 -9.63 -1.70 28.11
CA ASN A 426 -10.71 -1.11 28.93
C ASN A 426 -10.45 0.36 29.27
N ASN A 427 -9.20 0.74 29.50
CA ASN A 427 -8.82 2.13 29.72
C ASN A 427 -9.11 2.99 28.48
N LEU A 428 -8.72 2.50 27.29
CA LEU A 428 -9.03 3.15 26.00
C LEU A 428 -10.53 3.28 25.78
N ALA A 429 -11.29 2.20 25.96
CA ALA A 429 -12.74 2.20 25.78
C ALA A 429 -13.42 3.22 26.72
N THR A 430 -13.03 3.21 28.01
CA THR A 430 -13.56 4.15 29.01
C THR A 430 -13.27 5.61 28.63
N ARG A 431 -12.05 5.90 28.15
CA ARG A 431 -11.66 7.27 27.83
C ARG A 431 -12.35 7.77 26.56
N MET A 432 -12.48 6.91 25.55
CA MET A 432 -13.19 7.21 24.31
C MET A 432 -14.67 7.50 24.57
N THR A 433 -15.33 6.78 25.49
CA THR A 433 -16.74 7.06 25.86
C THR A 433 -16.90 8.39 26.61
N LYS A 434 -15.96 8.74 27.51
CA LYS A 434 -15.98 10.02 28.25
C LYS A 434 -15.73 11.25 27.38
N ALA A 435 -15.05 11.07 26.24
CA ALA A 435 -14.72 12.16 25.32
C ALA A 435 -15.95 12.70 24.55
N VAL A 436 -17.07 11.98 24.56
CA VAL A 436 -18.32 12.38 23.90
C VAL A 436 -19.12 13.31 24.83
N GLY A 437 -18.97 14.64 24.68
CA GLY A 437 -19.92 15.61 25.26
C GLY A 437 -19.36 16.79 26.07
N GLN A 438 -18.04 16.99 26.12
CA GLN A 438 -17.44 18.13 26.85
C GLN A 438 -16.47 18.92 25.94
N ASP A 439 -16.95 20.03 25.35
CA ASP A 439 -16.12 20.91 24.49
C ASP A 439 -14.96 21.58 25.27
N ASN A 440 -15.15 21.85 26.57
CA ASN A 440 -14.18 22.59 27.40
C ASN A 440 -12.96 21.76 27.83
N THR A 441 -12.99 20.43 27.70
CA THR A 441 -11.90 19.51 28.13
C THR A 441 -11.35 18.67 26.99
N MET A 442 -11.60 19.06 25.73
CA MET A 442 -11.16 18.31 24.54
C MET A 442 -9.64 18.15 24.46
N ILE A 443 -8.87 19.18 24.80
CA ILE A 443 -7.39 19.12 24.71
C ILE A 443 -6.83 18.14 25.75
N GLU A 444 -7.27 18.22 27.00
CA GLU A 444 -6.87 17.30 28.07
C GLU A 444 -7.27 15.86 27.75
N THR A 445 -8.50 15.69 27.25
CA THR A 445 -9.00 14.40 26.78
C THR A 445 -8.15 13.82 25.66
N LEU A 446 -7.79 14.65 24.69
CA LEU A 446 -6.96 14.21 23.57
C LEU A 446 -5.53 13.85 24.02
N GLN A 447 -4.96 14.56 25.00
CA GLN A 447 -3.66 14.21 25.60
C GLN A 447 -3.71 12.83 26.28
N GLU A 448 -4.75 12.56 27.07
CA GLU A 448 -4.91 11.26 27.72
C GLU A 448 -5.10 10.12 26.71
N VAL A 449 -5.95 10.34 25.70
CA VAL A 449 -6.16 9.38 24.60
C VAL A 449 -4.84 9.12 23.87
N THR A 450 -4.04 10.16 23.64
CA THR A 450 -2.71 10.04 23.02
C THR A 450 -1.77 9.17 23.84
N SER A 451 -1.69 9.38 25.15
CA SER A 451 -0.88 8.54 26.04
C SER A 451 -1.30 7.07 25.99
N LEU A 452 -2.60 6.79 26.02
CA LEU A 452 -3.12 5.42 25.96
C LEU A 452 -2.84 4.75 24.60
N PHE A 453 -2.88 5.51 23.51
CA PHE A 453 -2.47 5.01 22.20
C PHE A 453 -0.97 4.73 22.12
N GLU A 454 -0.13 5.56 22.74
CA GLU A 454 1.31 5.30 22.85
C GLU A 454 1.59 4.00 23.64
N ASP A 455 0.87 3.76 24.74
CA ASP A 455 0.96 2.50 25.49
C ASP A 455 0.55 1.30 24.64
N ALA A 456 -0.55 1.42 23.88
CA ALA A 456 -1.02 0.37 22.98
C ALA A 456 -0.04 0.12 21.83
N GLN A 457 0.52 1.18 21.26
CA GLN A 457 1.55 1.09 20.23
C GLN A 457 2.79 0.36 20.75
N ASN A 458 3.24 0.67 21.97
CA ASN A 458 4.35 -0.02 22.63
C ASN A 458 4.06 -1.50 22.90
N ALA A 459 2.81 -1.84 23.28
CA ALA A 459 2.40 -3.24 23.45
C ALA A 459 2.45 -4.01 22.12
N VAL A 460 1.89 -3.43 21.04
CA VAL A 460 1.92 -4.03 19.70
C VAL A 460 3.35 -4.13 19.14
N PHE A 461 4.20 -3.13 19.41
CA PHE A 461 5.62 -3.19 19.07
C PHE A 461 6.30 -4.39 19.74
N LYS A 462 6.10 -4.59 21.05
CA LYS A 462 6.66 -5.74 21.79
C LYS A 462 6.10 -7.07 21.27
N LEU A 463 4.82 -7.12 20.91
CA LEU A 463 4.19 -8.29 20.29
C LEU A 463 4.87 -8.63 18.96
N MET A 464 5.00 -7.66 18.04
CA MET A 464 5.67 -7.88 16.75
C MET A 464 7.15 -8.27 16.94
N ALA A 465 7.85 -7.65 17.88
CA ALA A 465 9.26 -7.96 18.16
C ALA A 465 9.44 -9.39 18.71
N SER A 466 8.53 -9.85 19.57
CA SER A 466 8.63 -11.17 20.19
C SER A 466 8.18 -12.31 19.27
N ASP A 467 7.10 -12.11 18.49
CA ASP A 467 6.50 -13.17 17.68
C ASP A 467 6.79 -13.03 16.17
N SER A 468 6.53 -11.86 15.60
CA SER A 468 6.58 -11.66 14.14
C SER A 468 8.00 -11.55 13.59
N VAL A 469 8.91 -10.84 14.28
CA VAL A 469 10.30 -10.64 13.82
C VAL A 469 11.06 -11.97 13.72
N PRO A 470 11.04 -12.87 14.72
CA PRO A 470 11.70 -14.17 14.58
C PRO A 470 11.16 -15.04 13.44
N LYS A 471 9.86 -14.91 13.12
CA LYS A 471 9.25 -15.64 11.98
C LYS A 471 9.69 -15.03 10.66
N PHE A 472 9.73 -13.70 10.57
CA PHE A 472 10.21 -12.98 9.39
C PHE A 472 11.68 -13.32 9.06
N LEU A 473 12.56 -13.32 10.06
CA LEU A 473 13.98 -13.66 9.87
C LEU A 473 14.21 -15.13 9.49
N ARG A 474 13.27 -16.02 9.81
CA ARG A 474 13.33 -17.44 9.45
C ARG A 474 12.65 -17.75 8.11
N ASN A 475 12.00 -16.77 7.49
CA ASN A 475 11.30 -16.97 6.23
C ASN A 475 12.32 -17.02 5.07
N ALA A 476 12.47 -18.20 4.47
CA ALA A 476 13.40 -18.44 3.37
C ALA A 476 13.18 -17.52 2.16
N LYS A 477 11.96 -17.01 1.96
CA LYS A 477 11.61 -16.07 0.88
C LYS A 477 12.38 -14.75 0.97
N TYR A 478 12.77 -14.33 2.18
CA TYR A 478 13.41 -13.03 2.42
C TYR A 478 14.89 -13.14 2.83
N GLU A 479 15.43 -14.35 3.00
CA GLU A 479 16.78 -14.60 3.51
C GLU A 479 17.86 -13.80 2.75
N GLN A 480 17.79 -13.79 1.42
CA GLN A 480 18.76 -13.06 0.61
C GLN A 480 18.68 -11.54 0.80
N GLN A 481 17.46 -11.00 0.86
CA GLN A 481 17.23 -9.59 1.11
C GLN A 481 17.73 -9.22 2.51
N LEU A 482 17.41 -10.01 3.53
CA LEU A 482 17.81 -9.76 4.91
C LEU A 482 19.34 -9.75 5.11
N ARG A 483 20.07 -10.63 4.40
CA ARG A 483 21.54 -10.60 4.36
C ARG A 483 22.07 -9.27 3.81
N ASN A 484 21.47 -8.75 2.74
CA ASN A 484 21.89 -7.47 2.14
C ASN A 484 21.61 -6.25 3.04
N TYR A 485 20.70 -6.37 3.99
CA TYR A 485 20.42 -5.34 5.00
C TYR A 485 21.16 -5.58 6.32
N ASP A 486 22.05 -6.59 6.40
CA ASP A 486 22.76 -6.95 7.64
C ASP A 486 21.78 -7.14 8.82
N LEU A 487 20.63 -7.75 8.54
CA LEU A 487 19.69 -8.23 9.56
C LEU A 487 19.95 -9.69 9.93
N ASP A 488 20.67 -10.41 9.06
CA ASP A 488 21.05 -11.80 9.23
C ASP A 488 22.44 -11.95 9.86
N LEU A 489 22.44 -12.19 11.17
CA LEU A 489 23.46 -12.97 11.85
C LEU A 489 22.75 -14.11 12.57
N THR A 490 22.41 -15.18 11.83
CA THR A 490 21.98 -16.45 12.44
C THR A 490 23.15 -16.98 13.29
N GLY A 491 22.98 -17.36 14.56
CA GLY A 491 21.88 -18.17 15.09
C GLY A 491 22.07 -19.67 14.80
N ARG A 492 23.12 -20.06 14.08
CA ARG A 492 23.49 -21.47 13.84
C ARG A 492 24.61 -21.92 14.78
N ALA A 493 24.33 -22.03 16.07
CA ALA A 493 25.11 -22.90 16.94
C ALA A 493 24.44 -24.28 16.95
N LEU A 494 24.87 -25.15 16.03
CA LEU A 494 24.70 -26.59 16.21
C LEU A 494 25.55 -26.98 17.43
N GLU A 495 24.93 -27.10 18.60
CA GLU A 495 25.53 -27.82 19.73
C GLU A 495 25.67 -29.30 19.35
N ARG A 496 26.72 -29.64 18.60
CA ARG A 496 27.29 -30.98 18.63
C ARG A 496 28.24 -31.04 19.82
N SER A 497 27.67 -31.25 21.00
CA SER A 497 28.41 -31.77 22.14
C SER A 497 28.88 -33.18 21.79
N GLN A 498 30.11 -33.31 21.28
CA GLN A 498 30.80 -34.59 21.21
C GLN A 498 31.40 -34.88 22.59
N SER A 499 30.54 -35.37 23.50
CA SER A 499 30.99 -36.11 24.68
C SER A 499 31.43 -37.50 24.22
N ARG A 500 32.68 -37.68 23.79
CA ARG A 500 33.29 -39.01 23.74
C ARG A 500 34.15 -39.24 24.98
N SER A 501 33.54 -40.02 25.85
CA SER A 501 34.04 -40.69 27.03
C SER A 501 35.46 -41.26 26.85
N ASN A 502 36.37 -40.86 27.74
CA ASN A 502 37.56 -41.63 28.07
C ASN A 502 37.12 -42.93 28.75
N ARG A 503 37.45 -44.08 28.15
CA ARG A 503 37.55 -45.33 28.90
C ARG A 503 38.92 -45.94 28.65
N LYS A 504 39.56 -46.25 29.78
CA LYS A 504 40.84 -46.93 29.96
C LYS A 504 40.96 -48.22 29.16
#